data_AF-A0A1F7QDR4-F1
#
_entry.id   AF-A0A1F7QDR4-F1
#
_cell.length_a   1.000
_cell.length_b   1.000
_cell.length_c   1.000
_cell.angle_alpha   90.00
_cell.angle_beta   90.00
_cell.angle_gamma   90.00
#
_symmetry.space_group_name_H-M   'P 1'
#
loop_
_entity.id
_entity.type
_entity.pdbx_description
1 polymer ?
#
loop_
_entity_poly.entity_id
_entity_poly.type
_entity_poly.pdbx_seq_one_letter_code
_entity_poly.pdbx_strand_id
1 'polypeptide(L)'
;MATEVASDEYVDVVTEAGCTAVGLPATYPLDDAGRTVSWTECQPIGRRAWDAGERGIACRSAAPEGAEDLARFARPEAARLERRGRWQFDEWFWPATSSVEAD
;
A
#
# COMPACT_ATOMS: atom_id res chain seq x y z
N MET A 1 8.68 5.41 14.13
CA MET A 1 7.84 6.54 13.67
C MET A 1 6.51 5.94 13.26
N ALA A 2 5.39 6.32 13.87
CA ALA A 2 4.08 5.87 13.40
C ALA A 2 3.45 6.97 12.55
N THR A 3 2.94 6.55 11.40
CA THR A 3 2.27 7.42 10.44
C THR A 3 0.90 6.85 10.17
N GLU A 4 -0.12 7.68 10.30
CA GLU A 4 -1.48 7.27 9.98
C GLU A 4 -1.78 7.65 8.53
N VAL A 5 -2.24 6.68 7.76
CA VAL A 5 -2.77 6.88 6.42
C VAL A 5 -4.27 6.72 6.52
N ALA A 6 -5.03 7.75 6.14
CA ALA A 6 -6.47 7.67 6.14
C ALA A 6 -6.94 6.58 5.17
N SER A 7 -7.97 5.83 5.57
CA SER A 7 -8.78 5.06 4.64
C SER A 7 -9.42 6.04 3.66
N ASP A 8 -9.05 5.92 2.39
CA ASP A 8 -9.43 6.84 1.31
C ASP A 8 -9.56 6.03 0.01
N GLU A 9 -10.02 6.67 -1.06
CA GLU A 9 -10.08 6.05 -2.38
C GLU A 9 -8.68 6.10 -3.03
N TYR A 10 -8.13 4.91 -3.28
CA TYR A 10 -6.89 4.69 -4.01
C TYR A 10 -7.18 3.92 -5.30
N VAL A 11 -6.29 4.02 -6.28
CA VAL A 11 -6.39 3.17 -7.47
C VAL A 11 -6.34 1.71 -7.03
N ASP A 12 -7.37 0.96 -7.40
CA ASP A 12 -7.53 -0.43 -7.03
C ASP A 12 -6.68 -1.34 -7.92
N VAL A 13 -5.65 -1.93 -7.33
CA VAL A 13 -4.84 -3.03 -7.88
C VAL A 13 -4.84 -4.20 -6.86
N VAL A 14 -5.91 -4.30 -6.08
CA VAL A 14 -6.19 -5.38 -5.12
C VAL A 14 -7.17 -6.37 -5.72
N THR A 15 -8.19 -5.89 -6.43
CA THR A 15 -9.14 -6.74 -7.15
C THR A 15 -8.62 -7.14 -8.53
N GLU A 16 -9.07 -8.30 -9.03
CA GLU A 16 -8.74 -8.76 -10.38
C GLU A 16 -9.21 -7.77 -11.46
N ALA A 17 -10.37 -7.16 -11.24
CA ALA A 17 -10.94 -6.13 -12.10
C ALA A 17 -10.06 -4.88 -12.11
N GLY A 18 -9.63 -4.41 -10.94
CA GLY A 18 -8.72 -3.28 -10.79
C GLY A 18 -7.37 -3.50 -11.48
N CYS A 19 -6.76 -4.68 -11.27
CA CYS A 19 -5.55 -5.09 -11.99
C CYS A 19 -5.74 -5.03 -13.50
N THR A 20 -6.82 -5.61 -14.02
CA THR A 20 -7.11 -5.62 -15.45
C THR A 20 -7.33 -4.20 -16.00
N ALA A 21 -8.00 -3.32 -15.24
CA ALA A 21 -8.27 -1.95 -15.64
C ALA A 21 -7.00 -1.11 -15.85
N VAL A 22 -5.95 -1.37 -15.06
CA VAL A 22 -4.65 -0.67 -15.21
C VAL A 22 -3.72 -1.32 -16.25
N GLY A 23 -4.12 -2.48 -16.78
CA GLY A 23 -3.37 -3.28 -17.75
C GLY A 23 -2.44 -4.32 -17.15
N LEU A 24 -2.67 -4.72 -15.89
CA LEU A 24 -1.97 -5.82 -15.24
C LEU A 24 -2.75 -7.14 -15.38
N PRO A 25 -2.07 -8.29 -15.23
CA PRO A 25 -2.75 -9.58 -15.12
C PRO A 25 -3.69 -9.61 -13.92
N ALA A 26 -4.83 -10.31 -14.04
CA ALA A 26 -5.72 -10.57 -12.90
C ALA A 26 -5.01 -11.32 -11.75
N THR A 27 -3.93 -12.04 -12.08
CA THR A 27 -3.06 -12.78 -11.17
C THR A 27 -1.94 -11.95 -10.54
N TYR A 28 -1.86 -10.64 -10.82
CA TYR A 28 -0.93 -9.73 -10.16
C TYR A 28 -0.90 -10.02 -8.65
N PRO A 29 0.28 -10.09 -7.98
CA PRO A 29 1.60 -9.62 -8.41
C PRO A 29 2.34 -10.54 -9.39
N LEU A 30 1.72 -11.65 -9.82
CA LEU A 30 2.31 -12.60 -10.75
C LEU A 30 1.76 -12.42 -12.17
N ASP A 31 2.56 -12.81 -13.16
CA ASP A 31 2.14 -12.98 -14.55
C ASP A 31 1.49 -14.36 -14.78
N ASP A 32 1.04 -14.62 -16.01
CA ASP A 32 0.42 -15.89 -16.40
C ASP A 32 1.38 -17.09 -16.30
N ALA A 33 2.69 -16.84 -16.22
CA ALA A 33 3.72 -17.85 -16.02
C ALA A 33 4.10 -18.02 -14.54
N GLY A 34 3.39 -17.34 -13.61
CA GLY A 34 3.64 -17.40 -12.18
C GLY A 34 4.88 -16.65 -11.72
N ARG A 35 5.43 -15.76 -12.56
CA ARG A 35 6.60 -14.92 -12.23
C ARG A 35 6.14 -13.56 -11.74
N THR A 36 6.87 -12.96 -10.82
CA THR A 36 6.58 -11.60 -10.36
C THR A 36 6.63 -10.61 -11.54
N VAL A 37 5.56 -9.81 -11.68
CA VAL A 37 5.48 -8.72 -12.66
C VAL A 37 6.61 -7.73 -12.40
N SER A 38 7.28 -7.29 -13.46
CA SER A 38 8.46 -6.43 -13.33
C SER A 38 8.07 -5.02 -12.89
N TRP A 39 8.95 -4.38 -12.10
CA TRP A 39 8.80 -2.96 -11.78
C TRP A 39 8.74 -2.07 -13.03
N THR A 40 9.36 -2.50 -14.13
CA THR A 40 9.35 -1.77 -15.41
C THR A 40 7.95 -1.71 -16.04
N GLU A 41 7.11 -2.71 -15.75
CA GLU A 41 5.70 -2.75 -16.17
C GLU A 41 4.81 -1.94 -15.20
N CYS A 42 5.11 -1.99 -13.90
CA CYS A 42 4.37 -1.26 -12.87
C CYS A 42 4.62 0.27 -12.88
N GLN A 43 5.83 0.72 -13.19
CA GLN A 43 6.16 2.15 -13.13
C GLN A 43 5.31 3.05 -14.04
N PRO A 44 5.05 2.68 -15.32
CA PRO A 44 4.14 3.43 -16.18
C PRO A 44 2.70 3.52 -15.62
N ILE A 45 2.23 2.52 -14.88
CA ILE A 45 0.92 2.57 -14.19
C ILE A 45 0.97 3.61 -13.06
N GLY A 46 2.02 3.56 -12.24
CA GLY A 46 2.28 4.55 -11.19
C GLY A 46 2.32 5.97 -11.73
N ARG A 47 3.00 6.18 -12.87
CA ARG A 47 3.04 7.49 -13.54
C ARG A 47 1.66 7.93 -14.02
N ARG A 48 0.89 7.06 -14.67
CA ARG A 48 -0.47 7.39 -15.15
C ARG A 48 -1.41 7.78 -13.99
N ALA A 49 -1.40 7.03 -12.90
CA ALA A 49 -2.16 7.37 -11.70
C ALA A 49 -1.70 8.70 -11.10
N TRP A 50 -0.38 8.95 -11.08
CA TRP A 50 0.16 10.24 -10.65
C TRP A 50 -0.32 11.40 -11.54
N ASP A 51 -0.26 11.25 -12.86
CA ASP A 51 -0.65 12.30 -13.80
C ASP A 51 -2.18 12.56 -13.78
N ALA A 52 -2.98 11.55 -13.44
CA ALA A 52 -4.43 11.64 -13.29
C ALA A 52 -4.88 12.34 -11.99
N GLY A 53 -3.97 12.69 -11.08
CA GLY A 53 -4.31 13.37 -9.82
C GLY A 53 -4.69 12.43 -8.67
N GLU A 54 -4.53 11.11 -8.83
CA GLU A 54 -4.91 10.11 -7.82
C GLU A 54 -4.13 10.25 -6.51
N ARG A 55 -4.65 9.70 -5.41
CA ARG A 55 -4.01 9.78 -4.07
C ARG A 55 -2.92 8.73 -3.84
N GLY A 56 -2.95 7.67 -4.63
CA GLY A 56 -2.04 6.53 -4.52
C GLY A 56 -2.63 5.29 -5.17
N ILE A 57 -1.94 4.17 -5.00
CA ILE A 57 -2.33 2.86 -5.52
C ILE A 57 -2.32 1.86 -4.36
N ALA A 58 -3.45 1.26 -4.07
CA ALA A 58 -3.55 0.08 -3.22
C ALA A 58 -3.34 -1.14 -4.10
N CYS A 59 -2.40 -2.01 -3.75
CA CYS A 59 -2.03 -3.15 -4.60
C CYS A 59 -1.75 -4.40 -3.79
N ARG A 60 -1.83 -5.57 -4.43
CA ARG A 60 -1.33 -6.81 -3.83
C ARG A 60 0.18 -6.74 -3.65
N SER A 61 0.65 -7.21 -2.50
CA SER A 61 2.06 -7.28 -2.19
C SER A 61 2.73 -8.40 -2.97
N ALA A 62 3.90 -8.10 -3.54
CA ALA A 62 4.78 -9.09 -4.14
C ALA A 62 5.60 -9.88 -3.10
N ALA A 63 5.47 -9.55 -1.80
CA ALA A 63 6.15 -10.27 -0.73
C ALA A 63 5.57 -11.69 -0.53
N PRO A 64 6.37 -12.67 -0.08
CA PRO A 64 5.94 -14.06 0.07
C PRO A 64 4.71 -14.27 0.96
N GLU A 65 4.51 -13.40 1.94
CA GLU A 65 3.43 -13.49 2.92
C GLU A 65 2.09 -12.97 2.36
N GLY A 66 2.11 -12.29 1.21
CA GLY A 66 0.92 -11.87 0.46
C GLY A 66 -0.04 -11.01 1.27
N ALA A 67 0.16 -9.70 1.25
CA ALA A 67 -0.73 -8.73 1.87
C ALA A 67 -1.15 -7.65 0.87
N GLU A 68 -1.72 -6.56 1.35
CA GLU A 68 -1.94 -5.34 0.60
C GLU A 68 -0.79 -4.35 0.86
N ASP A 69 -0.25 -3.76 -0.19
CA ASP A 69 0.73 -2.68 -0.16
C ASP A 69 0.06 -1.38 -0.63
N LEU A 70 0.50 -0.25 -0.08
CA LEU A 70 0.00 1.07 -0.47
C LEU A 70 1.13 1.98 -0.96
N ALA A 71 1.08 2.31 -2.25
CA ALA A 71 1.91 3.35 -2.87
C ALA A 71 1.22 4.71 -2.74
N ARG A 72 1.35 5.37 -1.59
CA ARG A 72 0.78 6.70 -1.35
C ARG A 72 1.55 7.79 -2.11
N PHE A 73 0.83 8.67 -2.80
CA PHE A 73 1.40 9.81 -3.48
C PHE A 73 1.49 11.04 -2.56
N ALA A 74 2.70 11.57 -2.39
CA ALA A 74 2.93 12.79 -1.64
C ALA A 74 2.67 14.00 -2.55
N ARG A 75 1.41 14.44 -2.63
CA ARG A 75 1.03 15.64 -3.39
C ARG A 75 1.04 16.90 -2.51
N PRO A 76 1.29 18.09 -3.08
CA PRO A 76 1.17 19.36 -2.36
C PRO A 76 -0.24 19.59 -1.80
N GLU A 77 -1.27 19.14 -2.52
CA GLU A 77 -2.69 19.31 -2.14
C GLU A 77 -3.18 18.22 -1.19
N ALA A 78 -2.48 17.09 -1.12
CA ALA A 78 -2.81 16.02 -0.19
C ALA A 78 -2.40 16.44 1.23
N ALA A 79 -3.29 16.19 2.20
CA ALA A 79 -2.97 16.41 3.61
C ALA A 79 -1.64 15.73 3.95
N ARG A 80 -0.75 16.46 4.63
CA ARG A 80 0.52 15.89 5.09
C ARG A 80 0.20 14.73 6.01
N LEU A 81 0.94 13.62 5.85
CA LEU A 81 0.82 12.49 6.76
C LEU A 81 1.04 12.94 8.20
N GLU A 82 0.07 12.64 9.07
CA GLU A 82 0.17 13.02 10.47
C GLU A 82 1.13 12.09 11.19
N ARG A 83 2.17 12.67 11.79
CA ARG A 83 3.10 11.93 12.64
C ARG A 83 2.51 11.81 14.04
N ARG A 84 1.93 10.66 14.36
CA ARG A 84 1.30 10.40 15.67
C ARG A 84 2.31 10.23 16.80
N GLY A 85 3.53 9.80 16.50
CA GLY A 85 4.55 9.64 17.53
C GLY A 85 5.88 9.08 17.05
N ARG A 86 6.81 9.00 18.00
CA ARG A 86 8.12 8.35 17.88
C ARG A 86 8.37 7.59 19.17
N TRP A 87 8.69 6.31 19.04
CA TRP A 87 9.03 5.41 20.13
C TRP A 87 10.45 4.91 19.92
N GLN A 88 11.07 4.46 21.01
CA GLN A 88 12.25 3.61 20.90
C GLN A 88 11.86 2.27 20.27
N PHE A 89 12.85 1.56 19.72
CA PHE A 89 12.58 0.32 18.99
C PHE A 89 11.94 -0.75 19.89
N ASP A 90 12.43 -0.90 21.11
CA ASP A 90 11.91 -1.83 22.11
C ASP A 90 10.47 -1.52 22.53
N GLU A 91 10.14 -0.24 22.74
CA GLU A 91 8.77 0.22 23.04
C GLU A 91 7.78 -0.04 21.90
N TRP A 92 8.23 0.07 20.65
CA TRP A 92 7.41 -0.15 19.47
C TRP A 92 7.26 -1.62 19.12
N PHE A 93 8.36 -2.37 19.17
CA PHE A 93 8.39 -3.76 18.74
C PHE A 93 7.71 -4.64 19.77
N TRP A 94 8.02 -4.44 21.06
CA TRP A 94 7.41 -5.13 22.20
C TRP A 94 6.47 -4.18 22.98
N PRO A 95 5.32 -3.78 22.41
CA PRO A 95 4.38 -2.97 23.16
C PRO A 95 4.01 -3.76 24.41
N ALA A 96 4.12 -3.12 25.58
CA ALA A 96 3.72 -3.73 26.83
C ALA A 96 2.29 -4.27 26.63
N THR A 97 2.13 -5.59 26.67
CA THR A 97 0.82 -6.24 26.60
C THR A 97 -0.06 -5.52 27.60
N SER A 98 -1.10 -4.84 27.11
CA SER A 98 -2.09 -4.24 27.99
C SER A 98 -2.59 -5.37 28.88
N SER A 99 -2.28 -5.31 30.17
CA SER A 99 -2.95 -6.12 31.17
C SER A 99 -4.43 -5.86 30.98
N VAL A 100 -5.15 -6.83 30.44
CA VAL A 100 -6.60 -6.88 30.56
C VAL A 100 -6.84 -7.28 32.00
N GLU A 101 -6.87 -6.30 32.90
CA GLU A 101 -7.60 -6.42 34.14
C GLU A 101 -9.05 -6.03 33.86
N ALA A 102 -9.95 -7.00 34.02
CA ALA A 102 -11.34 -6.75 34.36
C ALA A 102 -11.90 -7.98 35.08
N ASP A 103 -12.08 -7.78 36.39
CA ASP A 103 -12.83 -8.50 37.45
C ASP A 103 -13.47 -9.87 37.15
#